data_AF-A0A5C6EFJ9-F1
#
_entry.id   AF-A0A5C6EFJ9-F1
#
_cell.length_a   1.000
_cell.length_b   1.000
_cell.length_c   1.000
_cell.angle_alpha   90.00
_cell.angle_beta   90.00
_cell.angle_gamma   90.00
#
_symmetry.space_group_name_H-M   'P 1'
#
loop_
_entity.id
_entity.type
_entity.pdbx_description
1 polymer ?
#
loop_
_entity_poly.entity_id
_entity_poly.type
_entity_poly.pdbx_seq_one_letter_code
_entity_poly.pdbx_strand_id
1 'polypeptide(L)'
;MSPTIGDAYFQKLSLSSIGALDWANRLNFQFNARGGQLRTNVKRESYSRRLPLRSNAFVKAILHNIKVSMVFDTERRLPMAGLFLFLALFATSLPAQDASETASTVGGEVGAATFSDVPEGALTDDEIANGPAAAHNAWMLVCCALVLFMTAPGLAMFYGGLVRRKNVLSVMMQCIFLMGLMTVIWAIYGYSLAFGGSGGWIGNTDYLFMNGVQRVYSETLGEPVTPMEGDMTRLTHMLFQGMFFIITPALICGAFAERMKFSAMVVYSIVWGSLIYCPLCHWVWDGGPLSYSDTSIAGGALDFAGGTVVHISSGVSALVAAILIGPRMGFLKEPIQPHNLTYTALGAAMLWVGWFGFNAGSELLSDGLTSSAFAVTHFSAAAGAVAWAMTEWVVLGKPTVLGASSGAVAGLVCITPAAGFVQPMPAIMMGVAAGIVCYWACSKLKFMLKYDDALDAFGVHGVGGTLGAVLTGVFASRACWDVSEGTPIGLIESGGNPALLIGQIVAVAVTFLFAGLGSLVLLKVIDMVIGLRVPAESEQRGLDVTDHGEEGYMFS
;
A
#
# COMPACT_ATOMS: atom_id res chain seq x y z
N MET A 1 11.42 47.79 -20.33
CA MET A 1 11.55 49.17 -19.82
C MET A 1 10.30 49.48 -19.01
N SER A 2 10.41 50.16 -17.87
CA SER A 2 9.27 50.82 -17.18
C SER A 2 9.18 52.30 -17.61
N PRO A 3 8.11 53.05 -17.25
CA PRO A 3 8.00 53.74 -15.94
C PRO A 3 6.55 53.65 -15.34
N THR A 4 5.96 54.65 -14.63
CA THR A 4 6.03 55.07 -13.19
C THR A 4 4.72 55.82 -12.85
N ILE A 5 4.21 56.09 -11.63
CA ILE A 5 4.52 55.80 -10.20
C ILE A 5 3.23 56.01 -9.36
N GLY A 6 3.18 55.56 -8.09
CA GLY A 6 2.17 55.97 -7.09
C GLY A 6 1.64 54.79 -6.26
N ASP A 7 2.10 54.50 -5.04
CA ASP A 7 2.09 55.29 -3.79
C ASP A 7 0.68 55.54 -3.19
N ALA A 8 0.45 55.47 -1.88
CA ALA A 8 1.13 54.77 -0.77
C ALA A 8 0.26 54.94 0.49
N TYR A 9 0.06 53.91 1.32
CA TYR A 9 -0.39 54.11 2.71
C TYR A 9 0.18 53.08 3.69
N PHE A 10 0.87 53.61 4.71
CA PHE A 10 1.34 52.88 5.89
C PHE A 10 0.31 53.04 7.01
N GLN A 11 0.07 51.98 7.79
CA GLN A 11 -0.11 52.18 9.23
C GLN A 11 0.49 51.03 10.04
N LYS A 12 1.32 51.38 11.03
CA LYS A 12 1.86 50.46 12.03
C LYS A 12 0.87 50.35 13.18
N LEU A 13 0.74 49.16 13.76
CA LEU A 13 0.41 49.01 15.17
C LEU A 13 1.45 48.10 15.84
N SER A 14 2.00 48.58 16.95
CA SER A 14 3.00 47.91 17.77
C SER A 14 2.95 48.51 19.18
N LEU A 15 3.52 47.80 20.15
CA LEU A 15 3.40 48.02 21.61
C LEU A 15 2.04 47.54 22.15
N SER A 16 1.89 46.48 22.97
CA SER A 16 2.66 45.92 24.10
C SER A 16 2.31 46.52 25.46
N SER A 17 1.83 45.69 26.39
CA SER A 17 2.31 45.52 27.78
C SER A 17 1.26 44.84 28.67
N ILE A 18 1.67 44.46 29.89
CA ILE A 18 0.86 43.92 30.99
C ILE A 18 0.30 42.50 30.74
N GLY A 19 0.74 41.48 31.48
CA GLY A 19 1.78 41.50 32.51
C GLY A 19 2.20 40.10 32.96
N ALA A 20 3.46 39.99 33.40
CA ALA A 20 3.94 38.82 34.13
C ALA A 20 3.62 38.99 35.62
N LEU A 21 3.29 37.89 36.30
CA LEU A 21 3.20 37.85 37.76
C LEU A 21 4.13 36.75 38.27
N ASP A 22 5.20 37.18 38.91
CA ASP A 22 6.22 36.35 39.55
C ASP A 22 5.68 35.65 40.80
N TRP A 23 6.11 34.41 41.06
CA TRP A 23 6.33 33.94 42.43
C TRP A 23 7.33 32.78 42.53
N ALA A 24 8.62 33.08 42.35
CA ALA A 24 9.71 32.12 42.58
C ALA A 24 10.55 32.47 43.83
N ASN A 25 10.35 31.77 44.97
CA ASN A 25 11.34 31.78 46.07
C ASN A 25 11.24 30.60 47.06
N ARG A 26 12.27 29.72 47.03
CA ARG A 26 13.05 29.17 48.18
C ARG A 26 12.29 28.29 49.21
N LEU A 27 12.92 27.33 49.91
CA LEU A 27 14.27 27.29 50.51
C LEU A 27 14.99 25.93 50.39
N ASN A 28 16.31 25.97 50.58
CA ASN A 28 17.17 24.80 50.75
C ASN A 28 16.97 24.11 52.11
N PHE A 29 17.33 22.82 52.20
CA PHE A 29 18.25 22.34 53.25
C PHE A 29 19.03 21.10 52.78
N GLN A 30 20.33 21.06 53.07
CA GLN A 30 21.13 19.84 53.13
C GLN A 30 21.38 19.48 54.60
N PHE A 31 21.51 18.20 54.95
CA PHE A 31 22.74 17.68 55.58
C PHE A 31 22.72 16.14 55.76
N ASN A 32 23.76 15.50 55.23
CA ASN A 32 24.60 14.43 55.81
C ASN A 32 24.20 13.85 57.20
N ALA A 33 24.39 12.57 57.57
CA ALA A 33 25.46 11.63 57.17
C ALA A 33 25.27 10.20 57.76
N ARG A 34 26.22 9.29 57.42
CA ARG A 34 26.52 7.97 58.02
C ARG A 34 25.56 6.82 57.65
N GLY A 35 26.02 5.59 57.44
CA GLY A 35 27.40 5.12 57.30
C GLY A 35 27.55 3.59 57.41
N GLY A 36 28.43 2.99 56.60
CA GLY A 36 28.72 1.55 56.66
C GLY A 36 29.75 1.15 55.59
N GLN A 37 30.94 0.68 56.00
CA GLN A 37 31.97 0.19 55.10
C GLN A 37 31.93 -1.33 54.99
N LEU A 38 32.36 -1.86 53.85
CA LEU A 38 33.26 -3.02 53.81
C LEU A 38 34.14 -2.94 52.55
N ARG A 39 35.38 -3.46 52.64
CA ARG A 39 36.43 -3.38 51.60
C ARG A 39 36.92 -4.77 51.21
N THR A 40 37.21 -4.96 49.92
CA THR A 40 38.47 -5.51 49.35
C THR A 40 38.42 -5.30 47.83
N ASN A 41 39.41 -4.69 47.15
CA ASN A 41 40.74 -5.20 46.76
C ASN A 41 40.68 -6.49 45.91
N VAL A 42 41.40 -6.68 44.80
CA VAL A 42 42.33 -5.84 43.98
C VAL A 42 42.57 -6.63 42.66
N LYS A 43 42.67 -6.04 41.46
CA LYS A 43 43.91 -5.58 40.79
C LYS A 43 43.59 -4.68 39.58
N ARG A 44 44.56 -3.84 39.19
CA ARG A 44 44.67 -3.26 37.83
C ARG A 44 45.36 -4.25 36.90
N GLU A 45 45.09 -4.15 35.60
CA GLU A 45 46.16 -4.15 34.58
C GLU A 45 45.72 -3.35 33.34
N SER A 46 46.65 -3.02 32.44
CA SER A 46 46.44 -2.07 31.35
C SER A 46 47.56 -2.15 30.31
N TYR A 47 47.25 -2.07 29.00
CA TYR A 47 47.88 -1.12 28.05
C TYR A 47 47.30 -1.16 26.60
N SER A 48 47.34 0.01 25.94
CA SER A 48 47.39 0.31 24.48
C SER A 48 46.65 -0.51 23.39
N ARG A 49 45.76 0.22 22.68
CA ARG A 49 45.69 0.42 21.20
C ARG A 49 46.00 -0.74 20.23
N ARG A 50 45.05 -1.02 19.32
CA ARG A 50 45.07 -0.57 17.89
C ARG A 50 43.76 -0.92 17.16
N LEU A 51 43.35 -0.07 16.23
CA LEU A 51 42.43 -0.42 15.13
C LEU A 51 43.24 -1.03 13.97
N PRO A 52 42.61 -1.87 13.12
CA PRO A 52 42.39 -1.39 11.75
C PRO A 52 41.00 -1.71 11.17
N LEU A 53 40.60 -0.92 10.17
CA LEU A 53 39.46 -1.19 9.28
C LEU A 53 39.91 -2.03 8.08
N ARG A 54 39.11 -3.03 7.65
CA ARG A 54 38.50 -3.11 6.30
C ARG A 54 37.89 -4.49 5.94
N SER A 55 36.72 -4.42 5.31
CA SER A 55 36.19 -5.33 4.27
C SER A 55 35.84 -6.82 4.55
N ASN A 56 34.80 -7.28 3.84
CA ASN A 56 34.52 -8.68 3.45
C ASN A 56 34.08 -9.72 4.51
N ALA A 57 33.62 -9.29 5.70
CA ALA A 57 32.91 -10.18 6.63
C ALA A 57 31.44 -10.45 6.22
N PHE A 58 30.71 -9.41 5.79
CA PHE A 58 29.25 -9.44 5.61
C PHE A 58 28.77 -10.44 4.54
N VAL A 59 29.40 -10.44 3.36
CA VAL A 59 29.01 -11.32 2.24
C VAL A 59 29.27 -12.80 2.53
N LYS A 60 30.35 -13.13 3.26
CA LYS A 60 30.67 -14.52 3.60
C LYS A 60 29.72 -15.13 4.64
N ALA A 61 29.11 -14.31 5.51
CA ALA A 61 28.14 -14.79 6.50
C ALA A 61 26.82 -15.28 5.87
N ILE A 62 26.43 -14.69 4.73
CA ILE A 62 25.19 -15.05 4.00
C ILE A 62 25.36 -16.39 3.29
N LEU A 63 26.47 -16.58 2.58
CA LEU A 63 26.68 -17.76 1.71
C LEU A 63 26.98 -19.07 2.47
N HIS A 64 27.33 -19.04 3.76
CA HIS A 64 27.74 -20.24 4.50
C HIS A 64 26.63 -20.92 5.33
N ASN A 65 25.45 -20.29 5.46
CA ASN A 65 24.34 -20.82 6.26
C ASN A 65 23.26 -21.57 5.43
N ILE A 66 23.41 -21.66 4.11
CA ILE A 66 22.49 -22.41 3.24
C ILE A 66 22.85 -23.90 3.23
N LYS A 67 22.66 -24.55 4.39
CA LYS A 67 22.59 -26.02 4.53
C LYS A 67 21.40 -26.39 5.42
N VAL A 68 20.20 -26.19 4.89
CA VAL A 68 18.96 -26.69 5.51
C VAL A 68 18.95 -28.21 5.38
N SER A 69 19.32 -28.91 6.46
CA SER A 69 19.15 -30.36 6.54
C SER A 69 17.67 -30.66 6.83
N MET A 70 16.90 -30.96 5.79
CA MET A 70 15.55 -31.49 5.95
C MET A 70 15.62 -32.97 6.34
N VAL A 71 15.78 -33.23 7.64
CA VAL A 71 15.48 -34.54 8.21
C VAL A 71 13.96 -34.64 8.32
N PHE A 72 13.33 -35.23 7.31
CA PHE A 72 11.92 -35.62 7.40
C PHE A 72 11.80 -36.84 8.31
N ASP A 73 10.95 -36.74 9.33
CA ASP A 73 10.55 -37.89 10.14
C ASP A 73 9.55 -38.72 9.33
N THR A 74 10.00 -39.86 8.79
CA THR A 74 9.29 -40.59 7.73
C THR A 74 8.19 -41.55 8.22
N GLU A 75 7.88 -41.55 9.51
CA GLU A 75 6.82 -42.40 10.09
C GLU A 75 5.52 -41.60 10.32
N ARG A 76 4.47 -41.97 9.58
CA ARG A 76 3.06 -41.49 9.68
C ARG A 76 2.74 -40.06 9.21
N ARG A 77 2.67 -39.85 7.88
CA ARG A 77 1.55 -39.14 7.19
C ARG A 77 1.67 -39.18 5.66
N LEU A 78 0.89 -40.07 5.03
CA LEU A 78 0.57 -40.10 3.60
C LEU A 78 -0.97 -39.99 3.44
N PRO A 79 -1.54 -39.44 2.34
CA PRO A 79 -0.91 -38.67 1.26
C PRO A 79 -1.70 -37.39 0.87
N MET A 80 -2.06 -36.52 1.83
CA MET A 80 -2.87 -35.31 1.51
C MET A 80 -2.13 -34.21 0.72
N ALA A 81 -0.81 -34.08 0.88
CA ALA A 81 -0.02 -33.03 0.22
C ALA A 81 0.15 -33.26 -1.30
N GLY A 82 0.14 -34.52 -1.77
CA GLY A 82 0.36 -34.86 -3.17
C GLY A 82 -0.84 -34.54 -4.08
N LEU A 83 -2.06 -34.55 -3.54
CA LEU A 83 -3.28 -34.42 -4.34
C LEU A 83 -3.50 -32.98 -4.87
N PHE A 84 -3.14 -31.97 -4.08
CA PHE A 84 -3.37 -30.56 -4.44
C PHE A 84 -2.27 -29.95 -5.29
N LEU A 85 -1.03 -30.44 -5.21
CA LEU A 85 0.00 -30.09 -6.19
C LEU A 85 -0.36 -30.61 -7.59
N PHE A 86 -1.07 -31.74 -7.67
CA PHE A 86 -1.57 -32.33 -8.91
C PHE A 86 -2.64 -31.49 -9.61
N LEU A 87 -3.53 -30.84 -8.84
CA LEU A 87 -4.58 -29.97 -9.36
C LEU A 87 -4.06 -28.63 -9.91
N ALA A 88 -2.89 -28.17 -9.45
CA ALA A 88 -2.26 -26.94 -9.94
C ALA A 88 -1.36 -27.14 -11.19
N LEU A 89 -1.11 -28.39 -11.60
CA LEU A 89 -0.17 -28.74 -12.67
C LEU A 89 -0.82 -29.31 -13.95
N PHE A 90 -2.15 -29.44 -14.00
CA PHE A 90 -2.89 -29.90 -15.19
C PHE A 90 -3.82 -28.80 -15.74
N ALA A 91 -3.21 -27.72 -16.22
CA ALA A 91 -3.89 -26.62 -16.92
C ALA A 91 -3.26 -26.30 -18.30
N THR A 92 -2.53 -27.25 -18.90
CA THR A 92 -1.74 -27.02 -20.14
C THR A 92 -1.81 -28.19 -21.14
N SER A 93 -3.01 -28.53 -21.64
CA SER A 93 -3.20 -29.12 -22.98
C SER A 93 -4.68 -29.31 -23.33
N LEU A 94 -5.32 -28.28 -23.89
CA LEU A 94 -6.47 -28.45 -24.77
C LEU A 94 -6.11 -27.76 -26.10
N PRO A 95 -6.17 -28.45 -27.25
CA PRO A 95 -5.99 -27.79 -28.54
C PRO A 95 -7.15 -26.82 -28.78
N ALA A 96 -6.89 -25.72 -29.48
CA ALA A 96 -7.96 -24.85 -29.97
C ALA A 96 -8.91 -25.67 -30.85
N GLN A 97 -10.21 -25.53 -30.60
CA GLN A 97 -11.24 -26.20 -31.40
C GLN A 97 -11.73 -25.22 -32.46
N ASP A 98 -11.29 -25.41 -33.71
CA ASP A 98 -11.67 -24.56 -34.83
C ASP A 98 -13.19 -24.52 -35.01
N ALA A 99 -13.80 -23.37 -34.74
CA ALA A 99 -15.22 -23.12 -34.98
C ALA A 99 -15.45 -22.76 -36.45
N SER A 100 -15.34 -23.75 -37.35
CA SER A 100 -15.66 -23.56 -38.77
C SER A 100 -17.17 -23.43 -39.02
N GLU A 101 -17.51 -22.79 -40.13
CA GLU A 101 -18.85 -22.29 -40.44
C GLU A 101 -19.90 -23.40 -40.60
N THR A 102 -21.01 -23.31 -39.86
CA THR A 102 -22.29 -23.95 -40.23
C THR A 102 -23.49 -23.04 -39.99
N ALA A 103 -23.53 -21.90 -40.69
CA ALA A 103 -24.69 -21.02 -40.73
C ALA A 103 -25.81 -21.62 -41.62
N SER A 104 -26.58 -22.57 -41.09
CA SER A 104 -27.70 -23.17 -41.80
C SER A 104 -28.87 -22.20 -41.94
N THR A 105 -29.36 -22.00 -43.17
CA THR A 105 -30.47 -21.10 -43.49
C THR A 105 -31.79 -21.53 -42.85
N VAL A 106 -32.38 -20.67 -42.01
CA VAL A 106 -33.80 -20.72 -41.66
C VAL A 106 -34.43 -19.39 -42.08
N GLY A 107 -35.18 -19.42 -43.18
CA GLY A 107 -35.91 -18.24 -43.66
C GLY A 107 -37.17 -18.01 -42.83
N GLY A 108 -37.27 -16.83 -42.22
CA GLY A 108 -38.50 -16.32 -41.60
C GLY A 108 -38.61 -14.83 -41.89
N GLU A 109 -39.66 -14.43 -42.61
CA GLU A 109 -39.90 -13.02 -42.94
C GLU A 109 -40.34 -12.26 -41.68
N VAL A 110 -39.40 -11.61 -41.01
CA VAL A 110 -39.71 -10.55 -40.03
C VAL A 110 -39.87 -9.26 -40.82
N GLY A 111 -41.09 -8.74 -40.89
CA GLY A 111 -41.40 -7.54 -41.67
C GLY A 111 -40.57 -6.33 -41.22
N ALA A 112 -40.07 -5.55 -42.18
CA ALA A 112 -39.29 -4.35 -41.89
C ALA A 112 -40.14 -3.31 -41.16
N ALA A 113 -39.90 -3.17 -39.85
CA ALA A 113 -40.50 -2.10 -39.05
C ALA A 113 -39.99 -0.75 -39.57
N THR A 114 -40.90 0.11 -40.02
CA THR A 114 -40.56 1.47 -40.46
C THR A 114 -40.11 2.30 -39.26
N PHE A 115 -38.96 2.96 -39.42
CA PHE A 115 -38.27 3.70 -38.34
C PHE A 115 -38.92 5.08 -38.10
N SER A 116 -40.20 5.08 -37.71
CA SER A 116 -41.04 6.30 -37.58
C SER A 116 -41.66 6.50 -36.19
N ASP A 117 -41.82 5.46 -35.39
CA ASP A 117 -42.50 5.52 -34.08
C ASP A 117 -41.48 5.49 -32.93
N VAL A 118 -40.67 6.55 -32.83
CA VAL A 118 -39.87 6.81 -31.62
C VAL A 118 -40.83 7.30 -30.52
N PRO A 119 -40.92 6.63 -29.35
CA PRO A 119 -41.88 7.01 -28.32
C PRO A 119 -41.62 8.42 -27.77
N GLU A 120 -42.70 9.17 -27.51
CA GLU A 120 -42.65 10.44 -26.80
C GLU A 120 -42.18 10.20 -25.36
N GLY A 121 -40.91 10.52 -25.09
CA GLY A 121 -40.18 10.07 -23.89
C GLY A 121 -38.87 9.30 -24.17
N ALA A 122 -38.45 9.17 -25.44
CA ALA A 122 -37.08 8.80 -25.76
C ALA A 122 -36.07 9.82 -25.20
N LEU A 123 -34.92 9.33 -24.74
CA LEU A 123 -33.80 10.17 -24.29
C LEU A 123 -33.30 11.03 -25.45
N THR A 124 -32.96 12.29 -25.16
CA THR A 124 -32.29 13.18 -26.12
C THR A 124 -30.90 12.66 -26.48
N ASP A 125 -30.36 13.08 -27.64
CA ASP A 125 -28.99 12.73 -28.05
C ASP A 125 -27.97 13.15 -26.98
N ASP A 126 -28.19 14.28 -26.29
CA ASP A 126 -27.38 14.74 -25.16
C ASP A 126 -27.49 13.81 -23.94
N GLU A 127 -28.68 13.33 -23.58
CA GLU A 127 -28.85 12.36 -22.48
C GLU A 127 -28.21 11.00 -22.80
N ILE A 128 -28.28 10.57 -24.06
CA ILE A 128 -27.61 9.36 -24.55
C ILE A 128 -26.08 9.54 -24.49
N ALA A 129 -25.55 10.68 -24.92
CA ALA A 129 -24.12 10.99 -24.90
C ALA A 129 -23.56 11.16 -23.47
N ASN A 130 -24.34 11.73 -22.54
CA ASN A 130 -23.91 11.92 -21.15
C ASN A 130 -24.12 10.68 -20.26
N GLY A 131 -24.91 9.70 -20.69
CA GLY A 131 -25.19 8.46 -19.95
C GLY A 131 -23.95 7.70 -19.48
N PRO A 132 -22.96 7.40 -20.35
CA PRO A 132 -21.71 6.75 -19.96
C PRO A 132 -20.91 7.54 -18.92
N ALA A 133 -20.70 8.85 -19.16
CA ALA A 133 -19.97 9.72 -18.23
C ALA A 133 -20.65 9.78 -16.85
N ALA A 134 -21.99 9.77 -16.78
CA ALA A 134 -22.73 9.67 -15.52
C ALA A 134 -22.48 8.32 -14.82
N ALA A 135 -22.47 7.20 -15.56
CA ALA A 135 -22.20 5.87 -15.02
C ALA A 135 -20.76 5.74 -14.50
N HIS A 136 -19.75 6.18 -15.27
CA HIS A 136 -18.35 6.16 -14.84
C HIS A 136 -18.15 6.99 -13.55
N ASN A 137 -18.68 8.22 -13.49
CA ASN A 137 -18.60 9.03 -12.27
C ASN A 137 -19.33 8.39 -11.08
N ALA A 138 -20.49 7.78 -11.28
CA ALA A 138 -21.23 7.11 -10.20
C ALA A 138 -20.46 5.89 -9.64
N TRP A 139 -19.92 5.03 -10.51
CA TRP A 139 -19.08 3.91 -10.12
C TRP A 139 -17.83 4.38 -9.38
N MET A 140 -17.14 5.39 -9.89
CA MET A 140 -15.90 5.89 -9.31
C MET A 140 -16.09 6.59 -7.96
N LEU A 141 -17.24 7.25 -7.73
CA LEU A 141 -17.60 7.76 -6.40
C LEU A 141 -17.88 6.63 -5.38
N VAL A 142 -18.46 5.51 -5.83
CA VAL A 142 -18.57 4.29 -4.99
C VAL A 142 -17.19 3.70 -4.71
N CYS A 143 -16.30 3.67 -5.70
CA CYS A 143 -14.92 3.22 -5.53
C CYS A 143 -14.13 4.09 -4.53
N CYS A 144 -14.30 5.42 -4.56
CA CYS A 144 -13.76 6.33 -3.55
C CYS A 144 -14.19 5.94 -2.13
N ALA A 145 -15.49 5.68 -1.92
CA ALA A 145 -16.01 5.26 -0.62
C ALA A 145 -15.47 3.90 -0.17
N LEU A 146 -15.34 2.95 -1.10
CA LEU A 146 -14.79 1.60 -0.85
C LEU A 146 -13.31 1.64 -0.46
N VAL A 147 -12.47 2.46 -1.11
CA VAL A 147 -11.05 2.59 -0.74
C VAL A 147 -10.87 3.39 0.55
N LEU A 148 -11.69 4.41 0.81
CA LEU A 148 -11.65 5.12 2.10
C LEU A 148 -12.01 4.18 3.27
N PHE A 149 -13.00 3.31 3.07
CA PHE A 149 -13.42 2.26 4.01
C PHE A 149 -12.31 1.23 4.29
N MET A 150 -11.38 1.01 3.36
CA MET A 150 -10.17 0.21 3.60
C MET A 150 -9.24 0.86 4.63
N THR A 151 -9.17 2.19 4.75
CA THR A 151 -8.27 2.85 5.71
C THR A 151 -8.86 2.81 7.13
N ALA A 152 -10.09 3.29 7.29
CA ALA A 152 -10.91 2.99 8.46
C ALA A 152 -12.38 2.79 8.02
N PRO A 153 -13.07 1.77 8.56
CA PRO A 153 -12.65 0.87 9.64
C PRO A 153 -11.62 -0.23 9.25
N GLY A 154 -11.43 -0.55 7.96
CA GLY A 154 -10.72 -1.76 7.53
C GLY A 154 -9.33 -1.99 8.16
N LEU A 155 -8.33 -1.20 7.76
CA LEU A 155 -6.95 -1.30 8.22
C LEU A 155 -6.84 -0.99 9.72
N ALA A 156 -7.60 0.00 10.19
CA ALA A 156 -7.68 0.36 11.61
C ALA A 156 -8.08 -0.84 12.50
N MET A 157 -9.08 -1.63 12.10
CA MET A 157 -9.46 -2.85 12.82
C MET A 157 -8.51 -4.02 12.56
N PHE A 158 -8.00 -4.17 11.32
CA PHE A 158 -7.06 -5.23 10.95
C PHE A 158 -5.78 -5.17 11.79
N TYR A 159 -5.09 -4.03 11.76
CA TYR A 159 -3.90 -3.76 12.55
C TYR A 159 -4.21 -3.58 14.04
N GLY A 160 -5.34 -2.96 14.38
CA GLY A 160 -5.77 -2.79 15.77
C GLY A 160 -5.89 -4.13 16.51
N GLY A 161 -6.53 -5.13 15.90
CA GLY A 161 -6.66 -6.48 16.49
C GLY A 161 -5.32 -7.20 16.75
N LEU A 162 -4.28 -6.86 15.97
CA LEU A 162 -2.96 -7.50 16.02
C LEU A 162 -2.00 -6.90 17.06
N VAL A 163 -2.19 -5.64 17.48
CA VAL A 163 -1.40 -5.06 18.58
C VAL A 163 -1.90 -5.52 19.95
N ARG A 164 -1.08 -5.31 21.00
CA ARG A 164 -1.49 -5.55 22.39
C ARG A 164 -2.54 -4.53 22.82
N ARG A 165 -3.43 -4.93 23.75
CA ARG A 165 -4.62 -4.19 24.24
C ARG A 165 -4.40 -2.70 24.58
N LYS A 166 -3.18 -2.32 24.93
CA LYS A 166 -2.76 -0.98 25.38
C LYS A 166 -2.32 -0.01 24.25
N ASN A 167 -2.43 -0.47 23.00
CA ASN A 167 -1.98 0.22 21.79
C ASN A 167 -3.07 0.26 20.69
N VAL A 168 -4.30 -0.17 21.00
CA VAL A 168 -5.37 -0.35 20.00
C VAL A 168 -5.92 1.01 19.54
N LEU A 169 -6.14 1.94 20.46
CA LEU A 169 -6.60 3.29 20.12
C LEU A 169 -5.52 4.04 19.34
N SER A 170 -4.24 3.86 19.67
CA SER A 170 -3.15 4.52 18.96
C SER A 170 -3.07 4.07 17.50
N VAL A 171 -3.30 2.78 17.20
CA VAL A 171 -3.38 2.30 15.80
C VAL A 171 -4.62 2.85 15.08
N MET A 172 -5.79 2.85 15.73
CA MET A 172 -7.00 3.40 15.14
C MET A 172 -6.89 4.91 14.90
N MET A 173 -6.31 5.66 15.84
CA MET A 173 -6.05 7.09 15.74
C MET A 173 -5.00 7.41 14.68
N GLN A 174 -3.96 6.58 14.51
CA GLN A 174 -3.03 6.72 13.38
C GLN A 174 -3.77 6.63 12.03
N CYS A 175 -4.66 5.66 11.85
CA CYS A 175 -5.43 5.51 10.61
C CYS A 175 -6.42 6.68 10.39
N ILE A 176 -7.23 7.02 11.40
CA ILE A 176 -8.23 8.10 11.33
C ILE A 176 -7.57 9.47 11.12
N PHE A 177 -6.45 9.74 11.79
CA PHE A 177 -5.72 11.00 11.61
C PHE A 177 -5.08 11.11 10.23
N LEU A 178 -4.54 10.01 9.68
CA LEU A 178 -4.01 10.00 8.31
C LEU A 178 -5.10 10.18 7.25
N MET A 179 -6.32 9.67 7.45
CA MET A 179 -7.46 9.98 6.57
C MET A 179 -7.70 11.49 6.48
N GLY A 180 -7.78 12.19 7.62
CA GLY A 180 -7.96 13.64 7.63
C GLY A 180 -6.76 14.39 7.05
N LEU A 181 -5.55 14.12 7.56
CA LEU A 181 -4.33 14.84 7.21
C LEU A 181 -3.93 14.66 5.74
N MET A 182 -3.94 13.42 5.25
CA MET A 182 -3.48 13.13 3.89
C MET A 182 -4.50 13.61 2.84
N THR A 183 -5.81 13.60 3.15
CA THR A 183 -6.83 14.27 2.30
C THR A 183 -6.52 15.75 2.12
N VAL A 184 -6.23 16.47 3.21
CA VAL A 184 -5.94 17.91 3.17
C VAL A 184 -4.66 18.19 2.37
N ILE A 185 -3.61 17.39 2.55
CA ILE A 185 -2.36 17.52 1.79
C ILE A 185 -2.57 17.24 0.29
N TRP A 186 -3.37 16.23 -0.04
CA TRP A 186 -3.67 15.85 -1.42
C TRP A 186 -4.36 17.00 -2.18
N ALA A 187 -5.37 17.62 -1.57
CA ALA A 187 -6.12 18.74 -2.14
C ALA A 187 -5.33 20.06 -2.20
N ILE A 188 -4.36 20.28 -1.29
CA ILE A 188 -3.51 21.49 -1.33
C ILE A 188 -2.43 21.36 -2.40
N TYR A 189 -1.72 20.22 -2.49
CA TYR A 189 -0.64 20.03 -3.47
C TYR A 189 -0.40 18.60 -3.95
N GLY A 190 -0.78 17.57 -3.18
CA GLY A 190 -0.39 16.19 -3.48
C GLY A 190 -0.86 15.70 -4.85
N TYR A 191 -2.09 16.06 -5.26
CA TYR A 191 -2.60 15.74 -6.60
C TYR A 191 -1.77 16.39 -7.71
N SER A 192 -1.35 17.65 -7.54
CA SER A 192 -0.50 18.35 -8.52
C SER A 192 0.88 17.71 -8.69
N LEU A 193 1.49 17.28 -7.58
CA LEU A 193 2.80 16.60 -7.60
C LEU A 193 2.74 15.16 -8.14
N ALA A 194 1.54 14.59 -8.32
CA ALA A 194 1.32 13.25 -8.83
C ALA A 194 0.81 13.23 -10.28
N PHE A 195 -0.16 14.09 -10.61
CA PHE A 195 -0.92 14.10 -11.86
C PHE A 195 -0.78 15.40 -12.66
N GLY A 196 0.34 16.10 -12.52
CA GLY A 196 0.59 17.37 -13.21
C GLY A 196 1.03 17.24 -14.67
N GLY A 197 1.16 16.04 -15.25
CA GLY A 197 1.22 15.78 -16.69
C GLY A 197 2.39 16.35 -17.51
N SER A 198 3.33 17.12 -16.93
CA SER A 198 4.42 17.75 -17.71
C SER A 198 5.83 17.69 -17.11
N GLY A 199 5.99 17.18 -15.88
CA GLY A 199 7.27 17.14 -15.18
C GLY A 199 7.81 15.72 -15.00
N GLY A 200 8.58 15.19 -15.95
CA GLY A 200 8.95 13.76 -16.03
C GLY A 200 9.72 13.09 -14.85
N TRP A 201 9.82 13.73 -13.68
CA TRP A 201 10.22 13.10 -12.40
C TRP A 201 9.29 13.43 -11.22
N ILE A 202 8.37 14.39 -11.35
CA ILE A 202 7.35 14.78 -10.37
C ILE A 202 6.35 15.73 -11.05
N GLY A 203 5.05 15.58 -10.77
CA GLY A 203 4.02 16.45 -11.31
C GLY A 203 4.26 17.94 -11.03
N ASN A 204 3.71 18.79 -11.90
CA ASN A 204 3.92 20.23 -11.89
C ASN A 204 3.07 20.97 -10.82
N THR A 205 2.95 22.28 -10.94
CA THR A 205 2.21 23.14 -9.99
C THR A 205 0.81 23.58 -10.44
N ASP A 206 0.31 23.05 -11.55
CA ASP A 206 -0.89 23.58 -12.21
C ASP A 206 -2.18 23.25 -11.45
N TYR A 207 -2.18 22.16 -10.67
CA TYR A 207 -3.31 21.73 -9.83
C TYR A 207 -3.15 22.07 -8.33
N LEU A 208 -2.23 22.98 -7.98
CA LEU A 208 -2.12 23.50 -6.61
C LEU A 208 -3.44 24.16 -6.17
N PHE A 209 -3.81 23.97 -4.91
CA PHE A 209 -5.01 24.55 -4.28
C PHE A 209 -6.30 24.32 -5.09
N MET A 210 -6.48 23.12 -5.66
CA MET A 210 -7.64 22.74 -6.48
C MET A 210 -7.81 23.52 -7.80
N ASN A 211 -6.83 24.34 -8.22
CA ASN A 211 -6.83 24.97 -9.54
C ASN A 211 -6.97 23.91 -10.65
N GLY A 212 -7.72 24.19 -11.72
CA GLY A 212 -7.94 23.22 -12.82
C GLY A 212 -8.68 21.92 -12.47
N VAL A 213 -9.01 21.67 -11.19
CA VAL A 213 -9.68 20.46 -10.69
C VAL A 213 -11.11 20.74 -10.20
N GLN A 214 -11.31 21.84 -9.46
CA GLN A 214 -12.65 22.22 -8.98
C GLN A 214 -13.55 22.74 -10.11
N ARG A 215 -14.87 22.66 -9.93
CA ARG A 215 -15.83 23.35 -10.83
C ARG A 215 -15.62 24.87 -10.74
N VAL A 216 -15.71 25.55 -11.88
CA VAL A 216 -15.51 27.00 -12.00
C VAL A 216 -16.67 27.62 -12.77
N TYR A 217 -17.00 28.89 -12.51
CA TYR A 217 -17.98 29.60 -13.32
C TYR A 217 -17.31 30.18 -14.57
N SER A 218 -17.90 29.97 -15.74
CA SER A 218 -17.40 30.51 -17.01
C SER A 218 -18.21 31.73 -17.41
N GLU A 219 -17.66 32.92 -17.19
CA GLU A 219 -18.24 34.20 -17.61
C GLU A 219 -18.50 34.27 -19.13
N THR A 220 -17.78 33.46 -19.93
CA THR A 220 -17.96 33.37 -21.39
C THR A 220 -19.16 32.52 -21.81
N LEU A 221 -19.55 31.54 -20.98
CA LEU A 221 -20.68 30.64 -21.25
C LEU A 221 -21.92 30.97 -20.41
N GLY A 222 -21.76 31.70 -19.30
CA GLY A 222 -22.82 32.03 -18.34
C GLY A 222 -23.14 30.89 -17.35
N GLU A 223 -22.32 29.85 -17.28
CA GLU A 223 -22.63 28.61 -16.54
C GLU A 223 -21.43 27.98 -15.79
N PRO A 224 -21.67 27.05 -14.84
CA PRO A 224 -20.61 26.37 -14.08
C PRO A 224 -19.99 25.20 -14.87
N VAL A 225 -18.76 25.39 -15.34
CA VAL A 225 -17.97 24.37 -16.06
C VAL A 225 -17.34 23.38 -15.09
N THR A 226 -17.29 22.11 -15.50
CA THR A 226 -16.64 21.01 -14.78
C THR A 226 -15.36 20.59 -15.51
N PRO A 227 -14.18 20.63 -14.89
CA PRO A 227 -12.99 20.03 -15.49
C PRO A 227 -13.13 18.51 -15.63
N MET A 228 -12.82 17.99 -16.81
CA MET A 228 -12.88 16.57 -17.16
C MET A 228 -11.49 15.94 -17.17
N GLU A 229 -11.43 14.64 -16.91
CA GLU A 229 -10.25 13.78 -17.00
C GLU A 229 -10.69 12.45 -17.63
N GLY A 230 -10.32 12.23 -18.89
CA GLY A 230 -11.00 11.24 -19.73
C GLY A 230 -12.52 11.43 -19.72
N ASP A 231 -13.25 10.31 -19.62
CA ASP A 231 -14.72 10.27 -19.60
C ASP A 231 -15.34 10.52 -18.21
N MET A 232 -14.57 11.03 -17.23
CA MET A 232 -15.04 11.40 -15.90
C MET A 232 -14.70 12.85 -15.52
N THR A 233 -15.21 13.35 -14.38
CA THR A 233 -14.74 14.65 -13.87
C THR A 233 -13.36 14.51 -13.23
N ARG A 234 -12.47 15.50 -13.43
CA ARG A 234 -11.15 15.54 -12.78
C ARG A 234 -11.25 15.56 -11.26
N LEU A 235 -12.34 16.10 -10.72
CA LEU A 235 -12.63 16.06 -9.28
C LEU A 235 -12.86 14.62 -8.80
N THR A 236 -13.55 13.78 -9.59
CA THR A 236 -13.73 12.34 -9.32
C THR A 236 -12.38 11.61 -9.35
N HIS A 237 -11.53 11.88 -10.36
CA HIS A 237 -10.20 11.29 -10.45
C HIS A 237 -9.31 11.70 -9.25
N MET A 238 -9.30 12.99 -8.90
CA MET A 238 -8.58 13.51 -7.73
C MET A 238 -9.01 12.79 -6.44
N LEU A 239 -10.33 12.68 -6.22
CA LEU A 239 -10.87 11.99 -5.04
C LEU A 239 -10.44 10.52 -5.01
N PHE A 240 -10.57 9.80 -6.13
CA PHE A 240 -10.23 8.37 -6.20
C PHE A 240 -8.76 8.14 -5.85
N GLN A 241 -7.83 8.81 -6.55
CA GLN A 241 -6.39 8.72 -6.32
C GLN A 241 -6.00 9.18 -4.90
N GLY A 242 -6.73 10.14 -4.34
CA GLY A 242 -6.55 10.59 -2.96
C GLY A 242 -6.72 9.48 -1.93
N MET A 243 -7.57 8.49 -2.19
CA MET A 243 -7.78 7.36 -1.28
C MET A 243 -6.55 6.42 -1.24
N PHE A 244 -5.80 6.33 -2.34
CA PHE A 244 -4.53 5.60 -2.40
C PHE A 244 -3.42 6.39 -1.67
N PHE A 245 -3.38 7.72 -1.84
CA PHE A 245 -2.49 8.62 -1.09
C PHE A 245 -2.72 8.56 0.43
N ILE A 246 -3.97 8.38 0.86
CA ILE A 246 -4.36 8.21 2.26
C ILE A 246 -3.91 6.86 2.84
N ILE A 247 -4.22 5.74 2.17
CA ILE A 247 -3.99 4.41 2.76
C ILE A 247 -2.51 4.01 2.77
N THR A 248 -1.74 4.42 1.76
CA THR A 248 -0.34 3.99 1.59
C THR A 248 0.56 4.28 2.81
N PRO A 249 0.61 5.50 3.39
CA PRO A 249 1.36 5.75 4.63
C PRO A 249 0.78 5.00 5.83
N ALA A 250 -0.53 4.75 5.86
CA ALA A 250 -1.16 3.97 6.94
C ALA A 250 -0.75 2.49 6.93
N LEU A 251 -0.45 1.90 5.76
CA LEU A 251 0.17 0.56 5.68
C LEU A 251 1.54 0.52 6.38
N ILE A 252 2.33 1.59 6.29
CA ILE A 252 3.66 1.66 6.92
C ILE A 252 3.56 1.60 8.45
N CYS A 253 2.48 2.12 9.03
CA CYS A 253 2.22 2.07 10.48
C CYS A 253 2.22 0.63 11.05
N GLY A 254 1.88 -0.37 10.24
CA GLY A 254 1.93 -1.78 10.64
C GLY A 254 3.33 -2.25 11.06
N ALA A 255 4.41 -1.67 10.52
CA ALA A 255 5.76 -2.09 10.84
C ALA A 255 6.29 -1.51 12.16
N PHE A 256 6.02 -0.22 12.41
CA PHE A 256 6.51 0.52 13.57
C PHE A 256 5.51 0.60 14.74
N ALA A 257 4.38 -0.10 14.63
CA ALA A 257 3.34 -0.20 15.65
C ALA A 257 3.90 -0.45 17.07
N GLU A 258 3.16 0.07 18.06
CA GLU A 258 3.44 0.00 19.50
C GLU A 258 4.68 0.76 20.01
N ARG A 259 5.47 1.45 19.15
CA ARG A 259 6.74 2.07 19.57
C ARG A 259 7.17 3.39 18.90
N MET A 260 6.56 3.82 17.79
CA MET A 260 6.85 5.13 17.19
C MET A 260 6.08 6.25 17.88
N LYS A 261 6.71 7.42 18.06
CA LYS A 261 6.01 8.62 18.55
C LYS A 261 4.96 9.05 17.53
N PHE A 262 3.76 9.43 17.98
CA PHE A 262 2.71 9.93 17.09
C PHE A 262 3.20 11.13 16.24
N SER A 263 3.92 12.09 16.84
CA SER A 263 4.47 13.25 16.11
C SER A 263 5.52 12.86 15.04
N ALA A 264 6.32 11.82 15.29
CA ALA A 264 7.28 11.32 14.30
C ALA A 264 6.57 10.59 13.15
N MET A 265 5.51 9.83 13.43
CA MET A 265 4.63 9.22 12.42
C MET A 265 3.98 10.30 11.53
N VAL A 266 3.42 11.35 12.13
CA VAL A 266 2.78 12.46 11.42
C VAL A 266 3.76 13.13 10.46
N VAL A 267 4.91 13.61 10.97
CA VAL A 267 5.91 14.30 10.12
C VAL A 267 6.43 13.37 9.03
N TYR A 268 6.66 12.09 9.35
CA TYR A 268 7.10 11.10 8.37
C TYR A 268 6.09 10.90 7.24
N SER A 269 4.81 10.72 7.54
CA SER A 269 3.77 10.49 6.53
C SER A 269 3.61 11.69 5.58
N ILE A 270 3.74 12.93 6.09
CA ILE A 270 3.74 14.14 5.27
C ILE A 270 4.90 14.13 4.28
N VAL A 271 6.14 13.99 4.75
CA VAL A 271 7.32 14.08 3.88
C VAL A 271 7.47 12.86 2.96
N TRP A 272 7.05 11.68 3.42
CA TRP A 272 7.06 10.45 2.62
C TRP A 272 5.99 10.49 1.52
N GLY A 273 4.77 10.94 1.84
CA GLY A 273 3.73 11.16 0.82
C GLY A 273 4.20 12.16 -0.25
N SER A 274 4.77 13.28 0.18
CA SER A 274 5.22 14.36 -0.71
C SER A 274 6.43 14.00 -1.58
N LEU A 275 7.41 13.26 -1.03
CA LEU A 275 8.72 13.06 -1.66
C LEU A 275 8.99 11.63 -2.13
N ILE A 276 8.15 10.66 -1.77
CA ILE A 276 8.26 9.26 -2.20
C ILE A 276 6.99 8.84 -2.96
N TYR A 277 5.80 9.05 -2.39
CA TYR A 277 4.56 8.64 -3.05
C TYR A 277 4.26 9.47 -4.29
N CYS A 278 4.18 10.81 -4.20
CA CYS A 278 3.82 11.65 -5.35
C CYS A 278 4.77 11.42 -6.56
N PRO A 279 6.11 11.33 -6.40
CA PRO A 279 6.99 10.93 -7.48
C PRO A 279 6.72 9.53 -8.02
N LEU A 280 6.58 8.49 -7.18
CA LEU A 280 6.28 7.13 -7.67
C LEU A 280 4.94 7.04 -8.41
N CYS A 281 3.93 7.74 -7.92
CA CYS A 281 2.61 7.89 -8.51
C CYS A 281 2.73 8.51 -9.91
N HIS A 282 3.44 9.64 -10.03
CA HIS A 282 3.74 10.27 -11.32
C HIS A 282 4.55 9.36 -12.26
N TRP A 283 5.56 8.65 -11.73
CA TRP A 283 6.43 7.78 -12.52
C TRP A 283 5.71 6.60 -13.16
N VAL A 284 4.62 6.12 -12.57
CA VAL A 284 3.93 4.89 -12.98
C VAL A 284 2.60 5.19 -13.67
N TRP A 285 1.84 6.20 -13.23
CA TRP A 285 0.47 6.46 -13.70
C TRP A 285 0.27 7.75 -14.52
N ASP A 286 1.21 8.71 -14.49
CA ASP A 286 1.08 10.02 -15.15
C ASP A 286 2.19 10.24 -16.21
N GLY A 287 2.44 9.19 -17.01
CA GLY A 287 3.38 9.22 -18.15
C GLY A 287 4.87 9.31 -17.79
N GLY A 288 5.24 9.20 -16.51
CA GLY A 288 6.63 9.23 -16.07
C GLY A 288 7.46 7.96 -16.37
N PRO A 289 8.72 7.89 -15.90
CA PRO A 289 9.75 6.98 -16.41
C PRO A 289 9.57 5.48 -16.13
N LEU A 290 8.54 5.08 -15.37
CA LEU A 290 8.19 3.68 -15.10
C LEU A 290 6.83 3.27 -15.70
N SER A 291 6.05 4.20 -16.24
CA SER A 291 4.80 3.92 -16.97
C SER A 291 5.10 3.04 -18.20
N TYR A 292 4.16 2.19 -18.62
CA TYR A 292 4.38 1.32 -19.78
C TYR A 292 4.43 2.14 -21.09
N SER A 293 5.62 2.37 -21.64
CA SER A 293 5.83 3.11 -22.90
C SER A 293 7.21 2.85 -23.52
N ASP A 294 7.34 3.07 -24.83
CA ASP A 294 8.62 3.02 -25.57
C ASP A 294 9.68 4.02 -25.06
N THR A 295 9.26 5.08 -24.37
CA THR A 295 10.17 6.09 -23.81
C THR A 295 10.62 5.80 -22.38
N SER A 296 10.00 4.82 -21.73
CA SER A 296 10.19 4.50 -20.31
C SER A 296 11.40 3.60 -20.06
N ILE A 297 11.89 3.59 -18.82
CA ILE A 297 13.08 2.82 -18.44
C ILE A 297 12.79 1.32 -18.63
N ALA A 298 13.51 0.69 -19.56
CA ALA A 298 13.32 -0.70 -19.98
C ALA A 298 11.90 -1.03 -20.48
N GLY A 299 11.19 -0.06 -21.07
CA GLY A 299 9.79 -0.19 -21.51
C GLY A 299 8.76 0.06 -20.41
N GLY A 300 9.20 0.32 -19.17
CA GLY A 300 8.33 0.55 -18.03
C GLY A 300 7.61 -0.71 -17.53
N ALA A 301 6.54 -0.52 -16.77
CA ALA A 301 5.81 -1.57 -16.09
C ALA A 301 4.29 -1.36 -16.15
N LEU A 302 3.56 -2.48 -16.13
CA LEU A 302 2.11 -2.50 -15.97
C LEU A 302 1.79 -2.61 -14.47
N ASP A 303 1.23 -1.56 -13.89
CA ASP A 303 0.80 -1.54 -12.48
C ASP A 303 -0.61 -0.97 -12.37
N PHE A 304 -1.59 -1.84 -12.55
CA PHE A 304 -3.01 -1.48 -12.69
C PHE A 304 -3.54 -0.68 -11.50
N ALA A 305 -3.33 -1.15 -10.27
CA ALA A 305 -3.88 -0.52 -9.06
C ALA A 305 -2.84 -0.25 -7.94
N GLY A 306 -1.53 -0.34 -8.21
CA GLY A 306 -0.50 0.12 -7.27
C GLY A 306 0.25 -0.97 -6.50
N GLY A 307 0.52 -2.12 -7.12
CA GLY A 307 1.51 -3.06 -6.62
C GLY A 307 2.87 -2.40 -6.38
N THR A 308 3.29 -1.49 -7.26
CA THR A 308 4.49 -0.66 -7.13
C THR A 308 4.22 0.59 -6.29
N VAL A 309 3.22 1.40 -6.69
CA VAL A 309 2.96 2.72 -6.11
C VAL A 309 2.51 2.66 -4.64
N VAL A 310 1.74 1.62 -4.26
CA VAL A 310 1.20 1.42 -2.90
C VAL A 310 1.95 0.33 -2.16
N HIS A 311 1.98 -0.91 -2.67
CA HIS A 311 2.34 -2.07 -1.83
C HIS A 311 3.85 -2.28 -1.67
N ILE A 312 4.62 -2.23 -2.76
CA ILE A 312 6.09 -2.31 -2.70
C ILE A 312 6.64 -1.06 -2.01
N SER A 313 6.16 0.14 -2.39
CA SER A 313 6.63 1.40 -1.80
C SER A 313 6.43 1.44 -0.29
N SER A 314 5.21 1.17 0.21
CA SER A 314 4.91 1.15 1.64
C SER A 314 5.62 -0.01 2.34
N GLY A 315 5.61 -1.22 1.78
CA GLY A 315 6.22 -2.41 2.37
C GLY A 315 7.73 -2.29 2.56
N VAL A 316 8.47 -1.79 1.55
CA VAL A 316 9.92 -1.56 1.67
C VAL A 316 10.20 -0.43 2.67
N SER A 317 9.39 0.63 2.66
CA SER A 317 9.48 1.72 3.64
C SER A 317 9.22 1.25 5.07
N ALA A 318 8.28 0.30 5.24
CA ALA A 318 7.96 -0.38 6.49
C ALA A 318 9.13 -1.22 7.01
N LEU A 319 9.79 -1.99 6.14
CA LEU A 319 10.99 -2.75 6.50
C LEU A 319 12.11 -1.82 7.01
N VAL A 320 12.35 -0.72 6.30
CA VAL A 320 13.36 0.29 6.71
C VAL A 320 12.97 0.93 8.05
N ALA A 321 11.69 1.28 8.25
CA ALA A 321 11.20 1.79 9.52
C ALA A 321 11.39 0.80 10.68
N ALA A 322 10.98 -0.46 10.52
CA ALA A 322 11.11 -1.51 11.53
C ALA A 322 12.58 -1.76 11.93
N ILE A 323 13.50 -1.73 10.96
CA ILE A 323 14.94 -1.88 11.20
C ILE A 323 15.50 -0.66 11.94
N LEU A 324 15.15 0.56 11.52
CA LEU A 324 15.70 1.80 12.10
C LEU A 324 15.20 2.09 13.51
N ILE A 325 13.91 1.85 13.81
CA ILE A 325 13.34 2.05 15.15
C ILE A 325 13.69 0.91 16.11
N GLY A 326 14.20 -0.21 15.57
CA GLY A 326 14.55 -1.42 16.29
C GLY A 326 13.34 -2.24 16.77
N PRO A 327 13.58 -3.41 17.40
CA PRO A 327 12.52 -4.31 17.81
C PRO A 327 11.74 -3.84 19.05
N ARG A 328 10.46 -4.20 19.16
CA ARG A 328 9.62 -3.98 20.35
C ARG A 328 10.18 -4.68 21.58
N MET A 329 9.86 -4.13 22.76
CA MET A 329 9.99 -4.86 24.02
C MET A 329 9.11 -6.12 23.98
N GLY A 330 9.77 -7.26 24.22
CA GLY A 330 9.22 -8.62 24.12
C GLY A 330 9.71 -9.41 22.90
N PHE A 331 10.10 -8.75 21.81
CA PHE A 331 10.47 -9.45 20.56
C PHE A 331 11.63 -10.43 20.75
N LEU A 332 11.46 -11.67 20.24
CA LEU A 332 12.34 -12.83 20.44
C LEU A 332 12.58 -13.26 21.90
N LYS A 333 11.84 -12.72 22.88
CA LYS A 333 11.95 -13.06 24.32
C LYS A 333 10.67 -13.65 24.88
N GLU A 334 9.52 -13.14 24.46
CA GLU A 334 8.19 -13.58 24.88
C GLU A 334 7.21 -13.56 23.68
N PRO A 335 6.12 -14.36 23.70
CA PRO A 335 5.11 -14.30 22.64
C PRO A 335 4.31 -12.99 22.69
N ILE A 336 4.51 -12.11 21.72
CA ILE A 336 3.63 -10.94 21.51
C ILE A 336 2.35 -11.45 20.83
N GLN A 337 1.26 -11.54 21.58
CA GLN A 337 -0.03 -12.04 21.10
C GLN A 337 -0.95 -10.90 20.61
N PRO A 338 -1.67 -11.08 19.49
CA PRO A 338 -2.81 -10.25 19.11
C PRO A 338 -3.83 -10.15 20.24
N HIS A 339 -4.35 -8.96 20.51
CA HIS A 339 -5.35 -8.80 21.58
C HIS A 339 -6.77 -9.20 21.16
N ASN A 340 -7.11 -9.10 19.87
CA ASN A 340 -8.46 -9.38 19.36
C ASN A 340 -8.46 -9.81 17.89
N LEU A 341 -8.40 -11.13 17.66
CA LEU A 341 -8.47 -11.71 16.31
C LEU A 341 -9.84 -11.53 15.62
N THR A 342 -10.91 -11.23 16.36
CA THR A 342 -12.21 -10.90 15.75
C THR A 342 -12.17 -9.53 15.07
N TYR A 343 -11.48 -8.54 15.67
CA TYR A 343 -11.22 -7.26 15.01
C TYR A 343 -10.31 -7.44 13.80
N THR A 344 -9.28 -8.30 13.88
CA THR A 344 -8.46 -8.65 12.71
C THR A 344 -9.30 -9.25 11.58
N ALA A 345 -10.18 -10.22 11.87
CA ALA A 345 -11.04 -10.84 10.87
C ALA A 345 -12.05 -9.88 10.23
N LEU A 346 -12.66 -9.00 11.04
CA LEU A 346 -13.55 -7.94 10.53
C LEU A 346 -12.80 -6.96 9.64
N GLY A 347 -11.63 -6.48 10.08
CA GLY A 347 -10.77 -5.61 9.29
C GLY A 347 -10.34 -6.22 7.96
N ALA A 348 -9.99 -7.51 7.95
CA ALA A 348 -9.65 -8.24 6.71
C ALA A 348 -10.83 -8.38 5.75
N ALA A 349 -12.04 -8.64 6.27
CA ALA A 349 -13.26 -8.67 5.45
C ALA A 349 -13.61 -7.28 4.87
N MET A 350 -13.42 -6.22 5.67
CA MET A 350 -13.60 -4.83 5.23
C MET A 350 -12.57 -4.42 4.18
N LEU A 351 -11.30 -4.82 4.35
CA LEU A 351 -10.25 -4.64 3.36
C LEU A 351 -10.60 -5.36 2.04
N TRP A 352 -11.10 -6.60 2.08
CA TRP A 352 -11.51 -7.34 0.87
C TRP A 352 -12.67 -6.65 0.14
N VAL A 353 -13.73 -6.25 0.85
CA VAL A 353 -14.86 -5.52 0.25
C VAL A 353 -14.42 -4.18 -0.35
N GLY A 354 -13.57 -3.43 0.36
CA GLY A 354 -13.02 -2.18 -0.16
C GLY A 354 -12.10 -2.37 -1.36
N TRP A 355 -11.41 -3.51 -1.46
CA TRP A 355 -10.49 -3.82 -2.56
C TRP A 355 -11.19 -3.97 -3.92
N PHE A 356 -12.51 -4.18 -3.94
CA PHE A 356 -13.27 -4.11 -5.19
C PHE A 356 -13.23 -2.69 -5.78
N GLY A 357 -13.38 -1.65 -4.95
CA GLY A 357 -13.18 -0.27 -5.38
C GLY A 357 -11.72 0.05 -5.69
N PHE A 358 -10.78 -0.55 -4.96
CA PHE A 358 -9.34 -0.37 -5.18
C PHE A 358 -8.89 -0.89 -6.55
N ASN A 359 -9.11 -2.17 -6.84
CA ASN A 359 -8.67 -2.77 -8.09
C ASN A 359 -9.62 -2.40 -9.23
N ALA A 360 -10.91 -2.74 -9.17
CA ALA A 360 -11.80 -2.54 -10.31
C ALA A 360 -12.11 -1.06 -10.60
N GLY A 361 -11.97 -0.16 -9.62
CA GLY A 361 -11.98 1.28 -9.87
C GLY A 361 -10.74 1.80 -10.60
N SER A 362 -9.59 1.10 -10.57
CA SER A 362 -8.34 1.61 -11.18
C SER A 362 -8.30 1.53 -12.70
N GLU A 363 -9.31 0.95 -13.34
CA GLU A 363 -9.54 1.18 -14.78
C GLU A 363 -10.01 2.60 -15.08
N LEU A 364 -10.64 3.27 -14.10
CA LEU A 364 -11.32 4.57 -14.22
C LEU A 364 -12.65 4.54 -15.00
N LEU A 365 -13.02 3.40 -15.62
CA LEU A 365 -14.28 3.20 -16.37
C LEU A 365 -15.23 2.20 -15.67
N SER A 366 -16.26 1.72 -16.37
CA SER A 366 -17.35 0.88 -15.82
C SER A 366 -17.93 -0.06 -16.89
N ASP A 367 -17.18 -1.08 -17.30
CA ASP A 367 -17.55 -2.03 -18.35
C ASP A 367 -17.09 -3.50 -18.12
N GLY A 368 -16.76 -4.21 -19.20
CA GLY A 368 -16.31 -5.60 -19.17
C GLY A 368 -14.91 -5.80 -18.60
N LEU A 369 -13.98 -4.84 -18.79
CA LEU A 369 -12.67 -4.89 -18.15
C LEU A 369 -12.80 -4.62 -16.63
N THR A 370 -13.71 -3.72 -16.23
CA THR A 370 -14.06 -3.47 -14.81
C THR A 370 -14.54 -4.76 -14.16
N SER A 371 -15.42 -5.48 -14.88
CA SER A 371 -15.97 -6.77 -14.47
C SER A 371 -14.89 -7.86 -14.36
N SER A 372 -13.91 -7.85 -15.27
CA SER A 372 -12.74 -8.73 -15.23
C SER A 372 -11.86 -8.44 -14.00
N ALA A 373 -11.49 -7.17 -13.78
CA ALA A 373 -10.70 -6.72 -12.65
C ALA A 373 -11.35 -7.04 -11.30
N PHE A 374 -12.68 -6.90 -11.20
CA PHE A 374 -13.45 -7.30 -10.02
C PHE A 374 -13.36 -8.81 -9.77
N ALA A 375 -13.56 -9.62 -10.82
CA ALA A 375 -13.55 -11.08 -10.72
C ALA A 375 -12.17 -11.63 -10.30
N VAL A 376 -11.08 -11.17 -10.93
CA VAL A 376 -9.73 -11.63 -10.56
C VAL A 376 -9.32 -11.19 -9.15
N THR A 377 -9.79 -10.02 -8.72
CA THR A 377 -9.61 -9.54 -7.33
C THR A 377 -10.28 -10.47 -6.33
N HIS A 378 -11.52 -10.89 -6.60
CA HIS A 378 -12.21 -11.88 -5.76
C HIS A 378 -11.50 -13.23 -5.74
N PHE A 379 -11.12 -13.77 -6.91
CA PHE A 379 -10.55 -15.11 -7.01
C PHE A 379 -9.14 -15.22 -6.42
N SER A 380 -8.26 -14.23 -6.63
CA SER A 380 -6.92 -14.22 -6.02
C SER A 380 -6.99 -14.13 -4.49
N ALA A 381 -7.90 -13.32 -3.94
CA ALA A 381 -8.13 -13.22 -2.50
C ALA A 381 -8.59 -14.54 -1.90
N ALA A 382 -9.59 -15.19 -2.50
CA ALA A 382 -10.08 -16.50 -2.07
C ALA A 382 -8.98 -17.58 -2.15
N ALA A 383 -8.21 -17.59 -3.23
CA ALA A 383 -7.10 -18.52 -3.43
C ALA A 383 -5.97 -18.31 -2.39
N GLY A 384 -5.62 -17.06 -2.09
CA GLY A 384 -4.62 -16.73 -1.07
C GLY A 384 -5.07 -17.09 0.35
N ALA A 385 -6.34 -16.83 0.69
CA ALA A 385 -6.93 -17.20 1.97
C ALA A 385 -6.87 -18.72 2.20
N VAL A 386 -7.27 -19.51 1.18
CA VAL A 386 -7.21 -20.98 1.23
C VAL A 386 -5.77 -21.46 1.28
N ALA A 387 -4.87 -20.94 0.44
CA ALA A 387 -3.48 -21.39 0.37
C ALA A 387 -2.71 -21.13 1.68
N TRP A 388 -2.88 -19.96 2.31
CA TRP A 388 -2.27 -19.67 3.61
C TRP A 388 -2.87 -20.57 4.70
N ALA A 389 -4.20 -20.67 4.80
CA ALA A 389 -4.85 -21.51 5.81
C ALA A 389 -4.48 -23.00 5.69
N MET A 390 -4.34 -23.52 4.46
CA MET A 390 -3.85 -24.87 4.19
C MET A 390 -2.36 -25.03 4.53
N THR A 391 -1.53 -24.02 4.28
CA THR A 391 -0.11 -24.02 4.66
C THR A 391 0.04 -24.08 6.18
N GLU A 392 -0.75 -23.30 6.93
CA GLU A 392 -0.83 -23.41 8.39
C GLU A 392 -1.37 -24.77 8.85
N TRP A 393 -2.36 -25.33 8.17
CA TRP A 393 -2.87 -26.67 8.52
C TRP A 393 -1.79 -27.76 8.34
N VAL A 394 -0.97 -27.68 7.29
CA VAL A 394 0.15 -28.60 7.06
C VAL A 394 1.29 -28.40 8.07
N VAL A 395 1.67 -27.14 8.38
CA VAL A 395 2.85 -26.83 9.20
C VAL A 395 2.57 -26.78 10.71
N LEU A 396 1.37 -26.35 11.11
CA LEU A 396 0.95 -26.15 12.50
C LEU A 396 -0.13 -27.15 12.95
N GLY A 397 -0.65 -27.98 12.04
CA GLY A 397 -1.67 -28.99 12.31
C GLY A 397 -3.11 -28.47 12.40
N LYS A 398 -3.34 -27.15 12.28
CA LYS A 398 -4.65 -26.49 12.28
C LYS A 398 -4.62 -25.24 11.38
N PRO A 399 -5.69 -24.92 10.63
CA PRO A 399 -5.84 -23.62 9.99
C PRO A 399 -6.19 -22.57 11.04
N THR A 400 -5.78 -21.31 10.87
CA THR A 400 -6.18 -20.21 11.76
C THR A 400 -6.95 -19.11 11.04
N VAL A 401 -7.82 -18.40 11.76
CA VAL A 401 -8.55 -17.22 11.25
C VAL A 401 -7.56 -16.09 10.90
N LEU A 402 -6.48 -15.95 11.66
CA LEU A 402 -5.40 -15.01 11.37
C LEU A 402 -4.77 -15.33 10.01
N GLY A 403 -4.36 -16.59 9.79
CA GLY A 403 -3.74 -17.00 8.54
C GLY A 403 -4.68 -16.89 7.33
N ALA A 404 -5.94 -17.28 7.47
CA ALA A 404 -6.93 -17.07 6.41
C ALA A 404 -7.11 -15.57 6.07
N SER A 405 -7.11 -14.70 7.09
CA SER A 405 -7.20 -13.24 6.92
C SER A 405 -5.96 -12.65 6.23
N SER A 406 -4.76 -13.02 6.69
CA SER A 406 -3.49 -12.60 6.08
C SER A 406 -3.31 -13.15 4.66
N GLY A 407 -3.78 -14.37 4.40
CA GLY A 407 -3.82 -14.98 3.07
C GLY A 407 -4.74 -14.25 2.10
N ALA A 408 -5.92 -13.81 2.55
CA ALA A 408 -6.82 -12.98 1.74
C ALA A 408 -6.12 -11.68 1.32
N VAL A 409 -5.55 -10.94 2.28
CA VAL A 409 -4.82 -9.69 2.00
C VAL A 409 -3.59 -9.94 1.12
N ALA A 410 -2.85 -11.03 1.31
CA ALA A 410 -1.72 -11.39 0.44
C ALA A 410 -2.16 -11.65 -1.01
N GLY A 411 -3.28 -12.36 -1.22
CA GLY A 411 -3.85 -12.59 -2.55
C GLY A 411 -4.33 -11.30 -3.22
N LEU A 412 -4.95 -10.41 -2.45
CA LEU A 412 -5.39 -9.07 -2.90
C LEU A 412 -4.21 -8.19 -3.31
N VAL A 413 -3.16 -8.10 -2.48
CA VAL A 413 -1.91 -7.38 -2.80
C VAL A 413 -1.25 -7.93 -4.07
N CYS A 414 -1.19 -9.26 -4.22
CA CYS A 414 -0.52 -9.90 -5.35
C CYS A 414 -1.23 -9.62 -6.68
N ILE A 415 -2.57 -9.55 -6.70
CA ILE A 415 -3.34 -9.27 -7.91
C ILE A 415 -3.45 -7.77 -8.23
N THR A 416 -3.24 -6.86 -7.26
CA THR A 416 -3.29 -5.40 -7.45
C THR A 416 -2.61 -4.88 -8.73
N PRO A 417 -1.31 -5.13 -9.01
CA PRO A 417 -0.67 -4.62 -10.23
C PRO A 417 -1.19 -5.26 -11.52
N ALA A 418 -1.90 -6.39 -11.40
CA ALA A 418 -2.22 -7.29 -12.49
C ALA A 418 -3.71 -7.27 -12.89
N ALA A 419 -4.59 -6.65 -12.11
CA ALA A 419 -6.02 -6.99 -12.14
C ALA A 419 -6.73 -6.69 -13.48
N GLY A 420 -6.33 -5.65 -14.21
CA GLY A 420 -6.82 -5.40 -15.58
C GLY A 420 -6.10 -6.19 -16.68
N PHE A 421 -5.01 -6.90 -16.36
CA PHE A 421 -4.10 -7.48 -17.35
C PHE A 421 -4.10 -9.01 -17.37
N VAL A 422 -4.63 -9.70 -16.34
CA VAL A 422 -4.55 -11.17 -16.23
C VAL A 422 -5.93 -11.83 -16.16
N GLN A 423 -6.00 -13.08 -16.63
CA GLN A 423 -7.24 -13.86 -16.65
C GLN A 423 -7.53 -14.53 -15.29
N PRO A 424 -8.78 -14.98 -15.01
CA PRO A 424 -9.16 -15.60 -13.73
C PRO A 424 -8.34 -16.80 -13.26
N MET A 425 -7.90 -17.69 -14.16
CA MET A 425 -7.08 -18.85 -13.76
C MET A 425 -5.65 -18.44 -13.33
N PRO A 426 -4.90 -17.61 -14.09
CA PRO A 426 -3.71 -16.94 -13.59
C PRO A 426 -3.90 -16.22 -12.25
N ALA A 427 -5.02 -15.52 -12.05
CA ALA A 427 -5.30 -14.82 -10.79
C ALA A 427 -5.40 -15.78 -9.58
N ILE A 428 -6.02 -16.95 -9.75
CA ILE A 428 -6.04 -18.00 -8.74
C ILE A 428 -4.60 -18.49 -8.44
N MET A 429 -3.78 -18.70 -9.47
CA MET A 429 -2.37 -19.12 -9.30
C MET A 429 -1.55 -18.06 -8.55
N MET A 430 -1.74 -16.78 -8.87
CA MET A 430 -1.11 -15.63 -8.19
C MET A 430 -1.53 -15.56 -6.70
N GLY A 431 -2.82 -15.79 -6.41
CA GLY A 431 -3.33 -15.88 -5.05
C GLY A 431 -2.72 -17.03 -4.24
N VAL A 432 -2.69 -18.26 -4.81
CA VAL A 432 -2.05 -19.42 -4.17
C VAL A 432 -0.56 -19.14 -3.88
N ALA A 433 0.16 -18.59 -4.86
CA ALA A 433 1.57 -18.24 -4.69
C ALA A 433 1.77 -17.21 -3.57
N ALA A 434 0.93 -16.17 -3.52
CA ALA A 434 0.98 -15.14 -2.49
C ALA A 434 0.71 -15.70 -1.09
N GLY A 435 -0.30 -16.55 -0.93
CA GLY A 435 -0.64 -17.19 0.35
C GLY A 435 0.52 -18.02 0.92
N ILE A 436 1.30 -18.69 0.06
CA ILE A 436 2.46 -19.50 0.47
C ILE A 436 3.71 -18.63 0.73
N VAL A 437 4.03 -17.71 -0.19
CA VAL A 437 5.25 -16.90 -0.13
C VAL A 437 5.18 -15.85 0.99
N CYS A 438 4.03 -15.20 1.18
CA CYS A 438 3.84 -14.24 2.26
C CYS A 438 3.77 -14.95 3.62
N TYR A 439 3.17 -16.15 3.72
CA TYR A 439 3.26 -16.99 4.92
C TYR A 439 4.73 -17.25 5.31
N TRP A 440 5.58 -17.61 4.35
CA TRP A 440 7.00 -17.83 4.60
C TRP A 440 7.73 -16.55 5.03
N ALA A 441 7.42 -15.40 4.43
CA ALA A 441 8.00 -14.12 4.81
C ALA A 441 7.67 -13.75 6.27
N CYS A 442 6.39 -13.81 6.64
CA CYS A 442 5.89 -13.45 7.96
C CYS A 442 6.33 -14.48 9.03
N SER A 443 6.31 -15.78 8.70
CA SER A 443 6.54 -16.88 9.65
C SER A 443 7.98 -17.36 9.74
N LYS A 444 8.87 -16.99 8.81
CA LYS A 444 10.28 -17.42 8.77
C LYS A 444 11.24 -16.27 8.53
N LEU A 445 11.08 -15.51 7.44
CA LEU A 445 12.08 -14.51 7.00
C LEU A 445 12.39 -13.47 8.08
N LYS A 446 11.35 -12.89 8.72
CA LYS A 446 11.55 -11.87 9.76
C LYS A 446 12.27 -12.39 11.00
N PHE A 447 12.06 -13.64 11.37
CA PHE A 447 12.74 -14.27 12.51
C PHE A 447 14.18 -14.70 12.16
N MET A 448 14.44 -15.09 10.90
CA MET A 448 15.79 -15.39 10.41
C MET A 448 16.66 -14.13 10.35
N LEU A 449 16.11 -13.03 9.84
CA LEU A 449 16.81 -11.73 9.71
C LEU A 449 16.69 -10.82 10.96
N LYS A 450 15.84 -11.21 11.91
CA LYS A 450 15.63 -10.57 13.23
C LYS A 450 15.13 -9.12 13.19
N TYR A 451 14.37 -8.76 12.16
CA TYR A 451 13.61 -7.50 12.14
C TYR A 451 12.20 -7.71 12.71
N ASP A 452 11.70 -6.71 13.44
CA ASP A 452 10.35 -6.71 14.03
C ASP A 452 9.43 -5.83 13.18
N ASP A 453 9.10 -6.33 11.99
CA ASP A 453 7.95 -5.84 11.24
C ASP A 453 6.69 -6.26 12.02
N ALA A 454 6.12 -5.29 12.73
CA ALA A 454 5.32 -5.58 13.91
C ALA A 454 4.01 -6.30 13.59
N LEU A 455 3.39 -5.91 12.47
CA LEU A 455 2.13 -6.42 11.93
C LEU A 455 2.28 -6.93 10.48
N ASP A 456 3.50 -7.31 10.08
CA ASP A 456 3.82 -7.93 8.79
C ASP A 456 3.56 -7.06 7.53
N ALA A 457 3.77 -5.75 7.64
CA ALA A 457 3.56 -4.81 6.53
C ALA A 457 4.51 -5.06 5.34
N PHE A 458 5.79 -5.35 5.59
CA PHE A 458 6.71 -5.81 4.54
C PHE A 458 6.41 -7.26 4.13
N GLY A 459 6.09 -8.11 5.11
CA GLY A 459 5.80 -9.53 4.88
C GLY A 459 4.61 -9.80 3.96
N VAL A 460 3.62 -8.91 3.96
CA VAL A 460 2.43 -8.97 3.09
C VAL A 460 2.53 -7.99 1.92
N HIS A 461 2.67 -6.67 2.16
CA HIS A 461 2.63 -5.68 1.07
C HIS A 461 3.93 -5.64 0.26
N GLY A 462 5.08 -5.63 0.92
CA GLY A 462 6.38 -5.59 0.25
C GLY A 462 6.64 -6.85 -0.58
N VAL A 463 6.55 -8.03 0.06
CA VAL A 463 6.80 -9.32 -0.60
C VAL A 463 5.66 -9.70 -1.57
N GLY A 464 4.40 -9.52 -1.16
CA GLY A 464 3.24 -9.83 -2.02
C GLY A 464 3.17 -8.92 -3.24
N GLY A 465 3.45 -7.62 -3.09
CA GLY A 465 3.45 -6.66 -4.21
C GLY A 465 4.60 -6.95 -5.18
N THR A 466 5.77 -7.31 -4.66
CA THR A 466 6.92 -7.78 -5.46
C THR A 466 6.55 -9.01 -6.29
N LEU A 467 5.92 -10.00 -5.67
CA LEU A 467 5.45 -11.21 -6.35
C LEU A 467 4.40 -10.86 -7.42
N GLY A 468 3.46 -9.97 -7.09
CA GLY A 468 2.42 -9.50 -8.00
C GLY A 468 2.98 -8.82 -9.25
N ALA A 469 3.86 -7.83 -9.11
CA ALA A 469 4.44 -7.11 -10.24
C ALA A 469 5.26 -8.04 -11.15
N VAL A 470 6.07 -8.93 -10.58
CA VAL A 470 6.83 -9.94 -11.34
C VAL A 470 5.90 -10.92 -12.06
N LEU A 471 4.85 -11.42 -11.42
CA LEU A 471 3.89 -12.34 -12.04
C LEU A 471 2.98 -11.63 -13.07
N THR A 472 2.76 -10.32 -12.96
CA THR A 472 2.09 -9.51 -13.99
C THR A 472 2.85 -9.62 -15.31
N GLY A 473 4.19 -9.50 -15.28
CA GLY A 473 5.03 -9.70 -16.47
C GLY A 473 5.06 -11.12 -17.03
N VAL A 474 4.55 -12.11 -16.28
CA VAL A 474 4.43 -13.51 -16.74
C VAL A 474 3.05 -13.77 -17.35
N PHE A 475 1.99 -13.27 -16.72
CA PHE A 475 0.60 -13.63 -17.00
C PHE A 475 -0.22 -12.57 -17.75
N ALA A 476 0.32 -11.36 -18.00
CA ALA A 476 -0.39 -10.32 -18.74
C ALA A 476 -0.83 -10.81 -20.13
N SER A 477 -2.05 -10.48 -20.52
CA SER A 477 -2.68 -10.93 -21.75
C SER A 477 -3.46 -9.78 -22.41
N ARG A 478 -3.21 -9.55 -23.69
CA ARG A 478 -3.95 -8.57 -24.51
C ARG A 478 -5.46 -8.90 -24.60
N ALA A 479 -5.86 -10.13 -24.28
CA ALA A 479 -7.27 -10.54 -24.18
C ALA A 479 -7.98 -10.01 -22.92
N CYS A 480 -7.25 -9.44 -21.96
CA CYS A 480 -7.81 -8.68 -20.84
C CYS A 480 -7.83 -7.18 -21.17
N TRP A 481 -6.67 -6.62 -21.52
CA TRP A 481 -6.53 -5.24 -22.00
C TRP A 481 -5.39 -5.19 -23.03
N ASP A 482 -5.71 -4.82 -24.27
CA ASP A 482 -4.74 -4.72 -25.36
C ASP A 482 -3.97 -3.39 -25.33
N VAL A 483 -3.16 -3.19 -24.29
CA VAL A 483 -2.22 -2.07 -24.11
C VAL A 483 -1.05 -2.06 -25.11
N SER A 484 -1.17 -2.82 -26.20
CA SER A 484 -0.05 -3.33 -27.01
C SER A 484 -0.39 -3.48 -28.50
N GLU A 485 -1.51 -2.87 -28.93
CA GLU A 485 -1.97 -2.79 -30.33
C GLU A 485 -1.92 -4.15 -31.07
N GLY A 486 -2.47 -5.18 -30.43
CA GLY A 486 -2.56 -6.53 -30.96
C GLY A 486 -1.32 -7.40 -30.71
N THR A 487 -0.27 -6.89 -30.06
CA THR A 487 0.96 -7.65 -29.77
C THR A 487 0.85 -8.47 -28.48
N PRO A 488 1.19 -9.77 -28.46
CA PRO A 488 1.27 -10.56 -27.22
C PRO A 488 2.31 -10.01 -26.21
N ILE A 489 1.93 -9.84 -24.93
CA ILE A 489 2.75 -9.10 -23.95
C ILE A 489 3.36 -9.93 -22.80
N GLY A 490 2.58 -10.76 -22.11
CA GLY A 490 3.10 -11.55 -20.99
C GLY A 490 4.08 -12.63 -21.46
N LEU A 491 5.02 -13.05 -20.60
CA LEU A 491 6.02 -14.07 -20.95
C LEU A 491 5.38 -15.35 -21.53
N ILE A 492 4.20 -15.76 -21.03
CA ILE A 492 3.50 -16.96 -21.53
C ILE A 492 2.78 -16.67 -22.85
N GLU A 493 2.00 -15.59 -22.95
CA GLU A 493 1.21 -15.25 -24.14
C GLU A 493 2.11 -14.98 -25.37
N SER A 494 3.27 -14.35 -25.13
CA SER A 494 4.26 -14.00 -26.16
C SER A 494 5.16 -15.16 -26.61
N GLY A 495 4.95 -16.37 -26.10
CA GLY A 495 5.79 -17.53 -26.43
C GLY A 495 7.22 -17.44 -25.86
N GLY A 496 7.43 -16.63 -24.81
CA GLY A 496 8.71 -16.50 -24.12
C GLY A 496 9.45 -15.19 -24.29
N ASN A 497 8.82 -14.11 -24.78
CA ASN A 497 9.45 -12.78 -24.83
C ASN A 497 9.58 -12.20 -23.40
N PRO A 498 10.80 -11.92 -22.90
CA PRO A 498 10.99 -11.43 -21.54
C PRO A 498 10.80 -9.91 -21.39
N ALA A 499 10.49 -9.16 -22.44
CA ALA A 499 10.48 -7.69 -22.43
C ALA A 499 9.67 -7.07 -21.28
N LEU A 500 8.38 -7.39 -21.16
CA LEU A 500 7.53 -6.89 -20.07
C LEU A 500 8.02 -7.37 -18.70
N LEU A 501 8.49 -8.61 -18.57
CA LEU A 501 9.02 -9.15 -17.31
C LEU A 501 10.30 -8.40 -16.87
N ILE A 502 11.16 -8.00 -17.81
CA ILE A 502 12.34 -7.17 -17.53
C ILE A 502 11.90 -5.78 -17.05
N GLY A 503 10.95 -5.14 -17.74
CA GLY A 503 10.40 -3.85 -17.34
C GLY A 503 9.81 -3.87 -15.92
N GLN A 504 8.99 -4.88 -15.60
CA GLN A 504 8.48 -5.13 -14.24
C GLN A 504 9.60 -5.27 -13.21
N ILE A 505 10.59 -6.12 -13.46
CA ILE A 505 11.73 -6.32 -12.54
C ILE A 505 12.52 -5.02 -12.34
N VAL A 506 12.66 -4.19 -13.37
CA VAL A 506 13.31 -2.88 -13.29
C VAL A 506 12.48 -1.89 -12.46
N ALA A 507 11.16 -1.79 -12.67
CA ALA A 507 10.30 -0.91 -11.87
C ALA A 507 10.26 -1.31 -10.39
N VAL A 508 10.20 -2.61 -10.09
CA VAL A 508 10.39 -3.16 -8.73
C VAL A 508 11.73 -2.71 -8.16
N ALA A 509 12.84 -2.92 -8.87
CA ALA A 509 14.18 -2.57 -8.39
C ALA A 509 14.36 -1.06 -8.15
N VAL A 510 13.87 -0.22 -9.06
CA VAL A 510 13.88 1.25 -8.91
C VAL A 510 13.06 1.66 -7.68
N THR A 511 11.90 1.05 -7.45
CA THR A 511 11.04 1.37 -6.31
C THR A 511 11.63 0.90 -4.99
N PHE A 512 12.25 -0.28 -4.93
CA PHE A 512 13.01 -0.74 -3.76
C PHE A 512 14.14 0.24 -3.40
N LEU A 513 14.87 0.74 -4.40
CA LEU A 513 15.94 1.70 -4.20
C LEU A 513 15.39 3.07 -3.77
N PHE A 514 14.40 3.61 -4.47
CA PHE A 514 13.87 4.94 -4.21
C PHE A 514 13.10 5.01 -2.88
N ALA A 515 12.11 4.15 -2.67
CA ALA A 515 11.36 4.11 -1.41
C ALA A 515 12.23 3.68 -0.23
N GLY A 516 13.14 2.72 -0.43
CA GLY A 516 14.04 2.23 0.63
C GLY A 516 15.08 3.26 1.07
N LEU A 517 15.83 3.85 0.13
CA LEU A 517 16.84 4.87 0.43
C LEU A 517 16.19 6.19 0.85
N GLY A 518 15.08 6.57 0.22
CA GLY A 518 14.30 7.74 0.60
C GLY A 518 13.79 7.64 2.04
N SER A 519 13.14 6.53 2.40
CA SER A 519 12.70 6.27 3.79
C SER A 519 13.87 6.26 4.77
N LEU A 520 15.01 5.67 4.40
CA LEU A 520 16.22 5.66 5.24
C LEU A 520 16.71 7.09 5.54
N VAL A 521 16.73 7.97 4.55
CA VAL A 521 17.11 9.38 4.71
C VAL A 521 16.06 10.14 5.53
N LEU A 522 14.78 10.07 5.15
CA LEU A 522 13.69 10.81 5.80
C LEU A 522 13.55 10.42 7.28
N LEU A 523 13.54 9.11 7.58
CA LEU A 523 13.50 8.62 8.96
C LEU A 523 14.73 9.05 9.75
N LYS A 524 15.93 9.06 9.15
CA LYS A 524 17.14 9.54 9.87
C LYS A 524 17.13 11.04 10.13
N VAL A 525 16.58 11.86 9.24
CA VAL A 525 16.40 13.30 9.50
C VAL A 525 15.41 13.51 10.64
N ILE A 526 14.28 12.79 10.64
CA ILE A 526 13.28 12.85 11.73
C ILE A 526 13.86 12.33 13.05
N ASP A 527 14.69 11.29 13.03
CA ASP A 527 15.38 10.75 14.22
C ASP A 527 16.32 11.77 14.87
N MET A 528 16.98 12.62 14.06
CA MET A 528 17.89 13.67 14.56
C MET A 528 17.18 14.90 15.12
N VAL A 529 15.93 15.18 14.71
CA VAL A 529 15.19 16.40 15.09
C VAL A 529 14.09 16.12 16.12
N ILE A 530 13.37 15.00 15.97
CA ILE A 530 12.22 14.60 16.80
C ILE A 530 12.54 13.33 17.60
N GLY A 531 13.32 12.40 17.01
CA GLY A 531 13.58 11.06 17.56
C GLY A 531 12.40 10.12 17.29
N LEU A 532 12.65 8.96 16.65
CA LEU A 532 11.58 8.09 16.13
C LEU A 532 10.79 7.37 17.23
N ARG A 533 11.48 6.82 18.24
CA ARG A 533 10.90 5.91 19.25
C ARG A 533 10.41 6.64 20.50
N VAL A 534 9.31 6.17 21.09
CA VAL A 534 8.88 6.60 22.44
C VAL A 534 9.86 6.13 23.53
N PRO A 535 9.86 6.75 24.74
CA PRO A 535 10.58 6.23 25.90
C PRO A 535 10.15 4.81 26.27
N ALA A 536 11.05 4.04 26.90
CA ALA A 536 10.78 2.67 27.31
C ALA A 536 9.60 2.56 28.30
N GLU A 537 9.38 3.55 29.17
CA GLU A 537 8.20 3.59 30.06
C GLU A 537 6.90 3.72 29.25
N SER A 538 6.86 4.59 28.22
CA SER A 538 5.70 4.75 27.33
C SER A 538 5.40 3.47 26.57
N GLU A 539 6.42 2.81 26.01
CA GLU A 539 6.26 1.50 25.36
C GLU A 539 5.88 0.39 26.37
N GLN A 540 6.22 0.51 27.66
CA GLN A 540 5.76 -0.39 28.71
C GLN A 540 4.29 -0.15 29.07
N ARG A 541 3.87 1.11 29.23
CA ARG A 541 2.50 1.50 29.62
C ARG A 541 1.49 1.35 28.48
N GLY A 542 1.88 1.67 27.25
CA GLY A 542 1.02 1.67 26.06
C GLY A 542 0.80 3.07 25.50
N LEU A 543 0.75 3.16 24.17
CA LEU A 543 0.59 4.42 23.44
C LEU A 543 -0.81 5.02 23.61
N ASP A 544 -1.84 4.21 23.88
CA ASP A 544 -3.21 4.69 24.11
C ASP A 544 -3.21 5.70 25.28
N VAL A 545 -2.61 5.32 26.40
CA VAL A 545 -2.50 6.15 27.61
C VAL A 545 -1.41 7.22 27.50
N THR A 546 -0.33 6.98 26.75
CA THR A 546 0.88 7.84 26.81
C THR A 546 1.08 8.81 25.65
N ASP A 547 0.51 8.54 24.48
CA ASP A 547 0.46 9.50 23.36
C ASP A 547 -0.94 10.15 23.24
N HIS A 548 -2.03 9.48 23.64
CA HIS A 548 -3.42 9.97 23.47
C HIS A 548 -4.19 10.25 24.78
N GLY A 549 -3.80 9.62 25.89
CA GLY A 549 -4.44 9.81 27.20
C GLY A 549 -5.70 8.97 27.45
N GLU A 550 -5.96 7.97 26.63
CA GLU A 550 -7.19 7.15 26.63
C GLU A 550 -6.90 5.66 26.91
N GLU A 551 -7.92 4.88 27.25
CA GLU A 551 -7.83 3.41 27.33
C GLU A 551 -8.89 2.76 26.43
N GLY A 552 -8.45 1.89 25.49
CA GLY A 552 -9.35 1.25 24.52
C GLY A 552 -10.41 0.32 25.12
N TYR A 553 -10.28 -0.03 26.40
CA TYR A 553 -11.22 -0.91 27.11
C TYR A 553 -11.29 -0.56 28.60
N MET A 554 -12.37 0.10 29.02
CA MET A 554 -12.70 0.20 30.44
C MET A 554 -13.32 -1.12 30.92
N PHE A 555 -12.66 -1.78 31.87
CA PHE A 555 -13.19 -2.96 32.56
C PHE A 555 -13.70 -2.54 33.94
N SER A 556 -14.99 -2.77 34.19
CA SER A 556 -15.67 -2.55 35.48
C SER A 556 -15.63 -3.78 36.37
#